data_AF-A0AAN9VBP9-F1
#
_entry.id   AF-A0AAN9VBP9-F1
#
_cell.length_a   1.000
_cell.length_b   1.000
_cell.length_c   1.000
_cell.angle_alpha   90.00
_cell.angle_beta   90.00
_cell.angle_gamma   90.00
#
_symmetry.space_group_name_H-M   'P 1'
#
loop_
_entity.id
_entity.type
_entity.pdbx_description
1 polymer ?
#
loop_
_entity_poly.entity_id
_entity_poly.type
_entity_poly.pdbx_seq_one_letter_code
_entity_poly.pdbx_strand_id
1 'polypeptide(L)'
;MSLLFRFAKLHDRANTHVFTFVVTKSVTRDLERDVTSKEFACGFQRWAITFSRTDKVLGVYLVWRNPSEGMRVYVDFTFTLLNREHFSVNEAFSGKQVKFSADAPAQGNRNYIPVSDLYARNFTDTNGEFQLELTMGHVRTVFDTEFRVPQSFFSSLHSSHHRHRHHHGGSAAAAAPGSCSGKGSQQKFESTYFTFGGFDWNVSVLPHGTKELGSGGGAGAESRISVYLNRLTGFDHQCRVRYNVVLGEGERRLDSGIVDDISDSDGKGYGWHPRVRFSDLVYKGVVRVHLEMLLANTLSELCLGTTAGPGASPVGVAGVMPSVGAAAAAAGSAAPAQCYDRDKQAWTLRSDCHSDTVRLHMVYKDIHNVPRNHLR
;
A
#
# COMPACT_ATOMS: atom_id res chain seq x y z
N MET A 1 29.19 5.43 2.97
CA MET A 1 27.82 5.16 3.46
C MET A 1 26.97 6.37 3.10
N SER A 2 25.67 6.19 2.88
CA SER A 2 24.72 7.29 2.71
C SER A 2 23.71 7.23 3.84
N LEU A 3 23.66 8.28 4.66
CA LEU A 3 22.86 8.36 5.87
C LEU A 3 21.76 9.39 5.69
N LEU A 4 20.50 8.96 5.83
CA LEU A 4 19.37 9.89 5.86
C LEU A 4 19.48 10.77 7.11
N PHE A 5 19.67 12.06 6.91
CA PHE A 5 19.88 13.05 7.96
C PHE A 5 18.61 13.85 8.26
N ARG A 6 17.84 14.18 7.22
CA ARG A 6 16.63 14.99 7.33
C ARG A 6 15.53 14.45 6.42
N PHE A 7 14.30 14.53 6.90
CA PHE A 7 13.09 14.27 6.13
C PHE A 7 12.08 15.39 6.36
N ALA A 8 11.47 15.88 5.28
CA ALA A 8 10.37 16.84 5.32
C ALA A 8 9.27 16.43 4.35
N LYS A 9 8.03 16.58 4.78
CA LYS A 9 6.84 16.37 3.95
C LYS A 9 6.17 17.72 3.72
N LEU A 10 5.93 18.06 2.45
CA LEU A 10 5.23 19.27 2.06
C LEU A 10 3.80 18.91 1.68
N HIS A 11 2.84 19.65 2.22
CA HIS A 11 1.42 19.47 1.92
C HIS A 11 1.02 20.24 0.67
N ASP A 12 1.76 20.06 -0.42
CA ASP A 12 1.46 20.62 -1.72
C ASP A 12 0.63 19.63 -2.57
N ARG A 13 0.25 20.05 -3.78
CA ARG A 13 -0.53 19.22 -4.72
C ARG A 13 0.20 17.93 -5.12
N ALA A 14 1.52 17.95 -5.10
CA ALA A 14 2.36 16.81 -5.46
C ALA A 14 2.57 15.84 -4.29
N ASN A 15 2.15 16.22 -3.08
CA ASN A 15 2.47 15.53 -1.83
C ASN A 15 3.99 15.30 -1.74
N THR A 16 4.76 16.38 -1.88
CA THR A 16 6.21 16.35 -2.03
C THR A 16 6.89 15.87 -0.74
N HIS A 17 7.91 15.03 -0.91
CA HIS A 17 8.77 14.52 0.15
C HIS A 17 10.21 14.91 -0.17
N VAL A 18 10.91 15.50 0.79
CA VAL A 18 12.30 15.92 0.66
C VAL A 18 13.14 15.13 1.66
N PHE A 19 14.13 14.42 1.15
CA PHE A 19 15.06 13.60 1.91
C PHE A 19 16.48 14.15 1.73
N THR A 20 17.16 14.48 2.82
CA THR A 20 18.55 14.96 2.78
C THR A 20 19.47 13.90 3.37
N PHE A 21 20.49 13.53 2.61
CA PHE A 21 21.47 12.51 2.96
C PHE A 21 22.85 13.13 3.16
N VAL A 22 23.55 12.68 4.19
CA VAL A 22 25.00 12.88 4.33
C VAL A 22 25.70 11.65 3.76
N VAL A 23 26.53 11.88 2.76
CA VAL A 23 27.22 10.83 2.01
C VAL A 23 28.70 10.87 2.35
N THR A 24 29.21 9.77 2.90
CA THR A 24 30.59 9.68 3.36
C THR A 24 31.56 9.40 2.22
N LYS A 25 32.83 9.77 2.41
CA LYS A 25 33.93 9.55 1.43
C LYS A 25 34.13 8.10 0.96
N SER A 26 33.49 7.11 1.59
CA SER A 26 33.59 5.73 1.12
C SER A 26 33.01 5.58 -0.29
N VAL A 27 32.00 6.40 -0.63
CA VAL A 27 31.35 6.40 -1.95
C VAL A 27 32.33 6.81 -3.07
N THR A 28 33.28 7.68 -2.77
CA THR A 28 34.27 8.19 -3.73
C THR A 28 35.62 7.50 -3.64
N ARG A 29 35.80 6.53 -2.72
CA ARG A 29 37.06 5.78 -2.55
C ARG A 29 36.98 4.36 -3.08
N ASP A 30 35.90 3.66 -2.78
CA ASP A 30 35.71 2.26 -3.19
C ASP A 30 35.20 2.22 -4.64
N LEU A 31 35.94 1.54 -5.52
CA LEU A 31 35.58 1.36 -6.94
C LEU A 31 34.88 0.02 -7.18
N GLU A 32 35.02 -0.93 -6.26
CA GLU A 32 34.58 -2.31 -6.47
C GLU A 32 33.15 -2.53 -5.95
N ARG A 33 32.60 -1.57 -5.19
CA ARG A 33 31.30 -1.71 -4.55
C ARG A 33 30.46 -0.45 -4.68
N ASP A 34 29.26 -0.65 -5.20
CA ASP A 34 28.19 0.34 -5.08
C ASP A 34 27.82 0.54 -3.62
N VAL A 35 27.56 1.79 -3.25
CA VAL A 35 27.10 2.14 -1.90
C VAL A 35 25.62 2.42 -1.94
N THR A 36 24.84 1.67 -1.16
CA THR A 36 23.40 1.84 -1.03
C THR A 36 23.04 2.42 0.34
N SER A 37 22.07 3.34 0.37
CA SER A 37 21.51 3.87 1.62
C SER A 37 20.71 2.80 2.37
N LYS A 38 20.37 3.07 3.64
CA LYS A 38 19.25 2.37 4.26
C LYS A 38 17.96 2.65 3.49
N GLU A 39 17.03 1.71 3.55
CA GLU A 39 15.74 1.86 2.90
C GLU A 39 14.88 2.91 3.61
N PHE A 40 14.11 3.66 2.83
CA PHE A 40 13.16 4.65 3.31
C PHE A 40 11.82 4.48 2.59
N ALA A 41 10.74 4.98 3.20
CA ALA A 41 9.40 4.85 2.64
C ALA A 41 8.93 6.17 2.00
N CYS A 42 8.33 6.09 0.82
CA CYS A 42 7.66 7.21 0.16
C CYS A 42 6.54 6.68 -0.73
N GLY A 43 5.34 7.27 -0.64
CA GLY A 43 4.17 6.86 -1.43
C GLY A 43 3.81 5.38 -1.28
N PHE A 44 3.88 4.86 -0.04
CA PHE A 44 3.61 3.46 0.31
C PHE A 44 4.54 2.42 -0.34
N GLN A 45 5.68 2.87 -0.87
CA GLN A 45 6.73 2.05 -1.46
C GLN A 45 8.04 2.19 -0.68
N ARG A 46 8.91 1.18 -0.78
CA ARG A 46 10.26 1.18 -0.18
C ARG A 46 11.29 1.56 -1.23
N TRP A 47 12.16 2.49 -0.87
CA TRP A 47 13.16 3.08 -1.74
C TRP A 47 14.54 3.02 -1.11
N ALA A 48 15.57 3.05 -1.94
CA ALA A 48 16.94 3.31 -1.51
C ALA A 48 17.65 4.17 -2.56
N ILE A 49 18.70 4.87 -2.14
CA ILE A 49 19.61 5.54 -3.08
C ILE A 49 20.86 4.68 -3.22
N THR A 50 21.25 4.41 -4.45
CA THR A 50 22.51 3.71 -4.75
C THR A 50 23.44 4.63 -5.51
N PHE A 51 24.70 4.63 -5.08
CA PHE A 51 25.79 5.34 -5.70
C PHE A 51 26.65 4.33 -6.43
N SER A 52 26.78 4.50 -7.75
CA SER A 52 27.71 3.70 -8.55
C SER A 52 28.89 4.56 -8.93
N ARG A 53 30.11 4.07 -8.76
CA ARG A 53 31.30 4.78 -9.20
C ARG A 53 31.92 4.06 -10.39
N THR A 54 32.13 4.80 -11.47
CA THR A 54 33.11 4.44 -12.49
C THR A 54 34.38 5.26 -12.24
N ASP A 55 35.55 4.85 -12.77
CA ASP A 55 36.87 5.42 -12.42
C ASP A 55 36.89 6.93 -12.14
N LYS A 56 36.22 7.72 -13.01
CA LYS A 56 36.22 9.19 -12.93
C LYS A 56 34.88 9.82 -12.56
N VAL A 57 33.78 9.08 -12.57
CA VAL A 57 32.42 9.67 -12.49
C VAL A 57 31.56 8.95 -11.47
N LEU A 58 30.87 9.75 -10.65
CA LEU A 58 29.88 9.29 -9.70
C LEU A 58 28.49 9.30 -10.36
N GLY A 59 27.80 8.17 -10.27
CA GLY A 59 26.41 8.00 -10.65
C GLY A 59 25.52 7.84 -9.41
N VAL A 60 24.26 8.28 -9.53
CA VAL A 60 23.26 8.24 -8.45
C VAL A 60 21.96 7.69 -9.00
N TYR A 61 21.38 6.74 -8.28
CA TYR A 61 20.16 6.03 -8.67
C TYR A 61 19.17 5.98 -7.51
N LEU A 62 17.90 6.23 -7.83
CA LEU A 62 16.77 5.85 -7.01
C LEU A 62 16.42 4.40 -7.33
N VAL A 63 16.28 3.58 -6.30
CA VAL A 63 16.00 2.14 -6.43
C VAL A 63 14.72 1.79 -5.68
N TRP A 64 13.75 1.23 -6.38
CA TRP A 64 12.54 0.64 -5.81
C TRP A 64 12.87 -0.75 -5.24
N ARG A 65 12.59 -0.97 -3.96
CA ARG A 65 13.10 -2.12 -3.18
C ARG A 65 12.12 -3.27 -3.05
N ASN A 66 10.85 -3.04 -3.35
CA ASN A 66 9.80 -4.03 -3.24
C ASN A 66 8.97 -4.14 -4.54
N PRO A 67 9.61 -4.34 -5.71
CA PRO A 67 8.87 -4.57 -6.93
C PRO A 67 8.09 -5.89 -6.87
N SER A 68 6.87 -5.89 -7.38
CA SER A 68 6.09 -7.11 -7.63
C SER A 68 5.77 -7.21 -9.12
N GLU A 69 5.57 -8.43 -9.61
CA GLU A 69 5.13 -8.67 -10.99
C GLU A 69 3.78 -7.96 -11.23
N GLY A 70 3.59 -7.43 -12.44
CA GLY A 70 2.38 -6.67 -12.79
C GLY A 70 2.30 -5.26 -12.19
N MET A 71 3.17 -4.90 -11.23
CA MET A 71 3.20 -3.56 -10.65
C MET A 71 4.08 -2.59 -11.44
N ARG A 72 3.67 -1.31 -11.41
CA ARG A 72 4.49 -0.18 -11.85
C ARG A 72 4.32 0.98 -10.87
N VAL A 73 5.40 1.71 -10.65
CA VAL A 73 5.39 2.94 -9.86
C VAL A 73 5.87 4.09 -10.73
N TYR A 74 5.14 5.19 -10.75
CA TYR A 74 5.52 6.41 -11.44
C TYR A 74 5.86 7.47 -10.39
N VAL A 75 6.99 8.14 -10.57
CA VAL A 75 7.48 9.14 -9.61
C VAL A 75 8.07 10.34 -10.34
N ASP A 76 7.75 11.54 -9.85
CA ASP A 76 8.56 12.72 -10.12
C ASP A 76 9.67 12.77 -9.08
N PHE A 77 10.94 12.82 -9.51
CA PHE A 77 12.04 12.99 -8.57
C PHE A 77 13.06 14.02 -9.05
N THR A 78 13.79 14.59 -8.10
CA THR A 78 14.96 15.44 -8.36
C THR A 78 16.05 15.08 -7.36
N PHE A 79 17.24 14.76 -7.86
CA PHE A 79 18.44 14.69 -7.06
C PHE A 79 19.18 16.02 -7.17
N THR A 80 19.59 16.57 -6.02
CA THR A 80 20.32 17.83 -5.93
C THR A 80 21.54 17.62 -5.04
N LEU A 81 22.73 17.81 -5.61
CA LEU A 81 23.96 17.87 -4.86
C LEU A 81 24.13 19.28 -4.29
N LEU A 82 24.22 19.38 -2.97
CA LEU A 82 24.24 20.67 -2.27
C LEU A 82 25.67 21.19 -2.18
N ASN A 83 25.89 22.36 -2.76
CA ASN A 83 27.14 23.08 -2.65
C ASN A 83 27.25 23.74 -1.28
N ARG A 84 28.46 23.75 -0.71
CA ARG A 84 28.70 24.28 0.64
C ARG A 84 28.86 25.80 0.67
N GLU A 85 29.22 26.42 -0.46
CA GLU A 85 29.43 27.87 -0.55
C GLU A 85 28.12 28.60 -0.85
N HIS A 86 27.41 28.18 -1.89
CA HIS A 86 26.20 28.88 -2.33
C HIS A 86 25.21 27.96 -3.07
N PHE A 87 23.91 28.11 -2.80
CA PHE A 87 22.89 27.23 -3.40
C PHE A 87 22.75 27.38 -4.93
N SER A 88 23.16 28.51 -5.51
CA SER A 88 23.06 28.76 -6.96
C SER A 88 24.00 27.90 -7.79
N VAL A 89 24.98 27.25 -7.16
CA VAL A 89 25.93 26.34 -7.82
C VAL A 89 25.65 24.87 -7.47
N ASN A 90 24.48 24.59 -6.89
CA ASN A 90 24.00 23.22 -6.74
C ASN A 90 23.91 22.54 -8.11
N GLU A 91 24.27 21.27 -8.16
CA GLU A 91 24.05 20.42 -9.34
C GLU A 91 22.80 19.61 -9.13
N ALA A 92 21.99 19.44 -10.16
CA ALA A 92 20.77 18.66 -10.05
C ALA A 92 20.39 17.97 -11.35
N PHE A 93 19.71 16.84 -11.22
CA PHE A 93 18.97 16.21 -12.32
C PHE A 93 17.61 15.75 -11.84
N SER A 94 16.65 15.72 -12.75
CA SER A 94 15.26 15.39 -12.45
C SER A 94 14.65 14.47 -13.49
N GLY A 95 13.59 13.78 -13.08
CA GLY A 95 12.72 13.03 -13.96
C GLY A 95 11.26 13.23 -13.55
N LYS A 96 10.37 13.30 -14.53
CA LYS A 96 8.92 13.41 -14.33
C LYS A 96 8.23 12.13 -14.77
N GLN A 97 7.32 11.63 -13.94
CA GLN A 97 6.58 10.39 -14.16
C GLN A 97 7.49 9.23 -14.56
N VAL A 98 8.66 9.15 -13.93
CA VAL A 98 9.62 8.10 -14.22
C VAL A 98 9.04 6.77 -13.78
N LYS A 99 8.99 5.82 -14.70
CA LYS A 99 8.44 4.49 -14.49
C LYS A 99 9.46 3.54 -13.87
N PHE A 100 9.05 2.89 -12.80
CA PHE A 100 9.71 1.76 -12.16
C PHE A 100 8.85 0.51 -12.32
N SER A 101 9.50 -0.63 -12.52
CA SER A 101 8.87 -1.95 -12.69
C SER A 101 9.81 -3.03 -12.19
N ALA A 102 9.33 -4.27 -12.05
CA ALA A 102 10.19 -5.41 -11.66
C ALA A 102 11.43 -5.57 -12.56
N ASP A 103 11.29 -5.36 -13.87
CA ASP A 103 12.40 -5.45 -14.83
C ASP A 103 13.35 -4.24 -14.81
N ALA A 104 12.88 -3.11 -14.25
CA ALA A 104 13.63 -1.86 -14.21
C ALA A 104 13.37 -1.14 -12.87
N PRO A 105 13.91 -1.68 -11.76
CA PRO A 105 13.66 -1.14 -10.42
C PRO A 105 14.57 0.03 -10.06
N ALA A 106 15.59 0.34 -10.87
CA ALA A 106 16.55 1.41 -10.62
C ALA A 106 16.54 2.43 -11.76
N GLN A 107 16.46 3.71 -11.41
CA GLN A 107 16.49 4.84 -12.36
C GLN A 107 17.39 5.94 -11.80
N GLY A 108 18.17 6.58 -12.66
CA GLY A 108 19.17 7.53 -12.19
C GLY A 108 20.04 8.08 -13.31
N ASN A 109 21.12 8.72 -12.90
CA ASN A 109 22.13 9.25 -13.80
C ASN A 109 23.47 8.60 -13.50
N ARG A 110 24.00 7.81 -14.45
CA ARG A 110 25.32 7.18 -14.34
C ARG A 110 26.46 8.20 -14.36
N ASN A 111 26.25 9.31 -15.06
CA ASN A 111 27.26 10.33 -15.32
C ASN A 111 26.89 11.63 -14.62
N TYR A 112 26.59 11.56 -13.31
CA TYR A 112 26.04 12.71 -12.60
C TYR A 112 27.11 13.78 -12.37
N ILE A 113 28.25 13.42 -11.79
CA ILE A 113 29.32 14.38 -11.51
C ILE A 113 30.70 13.72 -11.54
N PRO A 114 31.72 14.34 -12.17
CA PRO A 114 33.10 13.89 -12.04
C PRO A 114 33.55 13.91 -10.58
N VAL A 115 34.29 12.89 -10.15
CA VAL A 115 34.77 12.81 -8.76
C VAL A 115 35.72 13.98 -8.44
N SER A 116 36.49 14.47 -9.41
CA SER A 116 37.32 15.67 -9.27
C SER A 116 36.51 16.90 -8.88
N ASP A 117 35.32 17.04 -9.47
CA ASP A 117 34.49 18.23 -9.36
C ASP A 117 33.82 18.30 -7.99
N LEU A 118 33.56 17.16 -7.34
CA LEU A 118 33.10 17.11 -5.96
C LEU A 118 34.03 17.89 -5.00
N TYR A 119 35.34 17.75 -5.22
CA TYR A 119 36.36 18.43 -4.41
C TYR A 119 36.65 19.84 -4.91
N ALA A 120 36.85 20.00 -6.22
CA ALA A 120 37.26 21.28 -6.81
C ALA A 120 36.19 22.36 -6.72
N ARG A 121 34.91 21.98 -6.62
CA ARG A 121 33.77 22.91 -6.61
C ARG A 121 33.08 23.02 -5.24
N ASN A 122 33.73 22.62 -4.15
CA ASN A 122 33.21 22.80 -2.78
C ASN A 122 31.87 22.07 -2.49
N PHE A 123 31.66 20.89 -3.06
CA PHE A 123 30.56 20.00 -2.64
C PHE A 123 30.92 19.18 -1.40
N THR A 124 32.19 18.83 -1.25
CA THR A 124 32.69 18.04 -0.12
C THR A 124 33.23 18.91 1.00
N ASP A 125 33.14 18.41 2.23
CA ASP A 125 33.87 18.95 3.37
C ASP A 125 35.33 18.43 3.44
N THR A 126 36.05 18.81 4.50
CA THR A 126 37.42 18.38 4.76
C THR A 126 37.56 16.87 5.00
N ASN A 127 36.48 16.20 5.41
CA ASN A 127 36.43 14.75 5.59
C ASN A 127 36.07 14.01 4.29
N GLY A 128 35.75 14.74 3.21
CA GLY A 128 35.27 14.19 1.95
C GLY A 128 33.78 13.80 1.98
N GLU A 129 33.01 14.32 2.93
CA GLU A 129 31.56 14.13 3.01
C GLU A 129 30.80 15.20 2.24
N PHE A 130 29.70 14.84 1.60
CA PHE A 130 28.85 15.76 0.85
C PHE A 130 27.38 15.52 1.14
N GLN A 131 26.53 16.52 0.83
CA GLN A 131 25.09 16.41 1.03
C GLN A 131 24.37 16.21 -0.30
N LEU A 132 23.49 15.21 -0.33
CA LEU A 132 22.60 14.91 -1.45
C LEU A 132 21.16 15.05 -0.99
N GLU A 133 20.38 15.85 -1.70
CA GLU A 133 18.94 15.96 -1.51
C GLU A 133 18.20 15.17 -2.59
N LEU A 134 17.20 14.39 -2.18
CA LEU A 134 16.24 13.73 -3.04
C LEU A 134 14.86 14.32 -2.76
N THR A 135 14.28 14.96 -3.76
CA THR A 135 12.88 15.37 -3.75
C THR A 135 12.06 14.35 -4.53
N MET A 136 10.94 13.90 -3.98
CA MET A 136 9.99 12.98 -4.62
C MET A 136 8.57 13.52 -4.53
N GLY A 137 7.80 13.41 -5.61
CA GLY A 137 6.40 13.84 -5.68
C GLY A 137 5.61 13.03 -6.70
N HIS A 138 4.28 13.21 -6.69
CA HIS A 138 3.35 12.53 -7.60
C HIS A 138 3.57 11.01 -7.69
N VAL A 139 3.88 10.37 -6.55
CA VAL A 139 4.11 8.91 -6.49
C VAL A 139 2.78 8.21 -6.76
N ARG A 140 2.71 7.45 -7.86
CA ARG A 140 1.53 6.71 -8.30
C ARG A 140 1.87 5.24 -8.46
N THR A 141 1.10 4.35 -7.82
CA THR A 141 1.29 2.91 -7.92
C THR A 141 0.12 2.27 -8.66
N VAL A 142 0.43 1.47 -9.67
CA VAL A 142 -0.56 0.68 -10.41
C VAL A 142 -0.16 -0.79 -10.45
N PHE A 143 -1.16 -1.67 -10.51
CA PHE A 143 -1.03 -3.11 -10.69
C PHE A 143 -1.94 -3.54 -11.84
N ASP A 144 -1.39 -4.30 -12.79
CA ASP A 144 -2.11 -4.78 -13.95
C ASP A 144 -2.02 -6.30 -14.03
N THR A 145 -3.15 -6.94 -14.29
CA THR A 145 -3.22 -8.39 -14.50
C THR A 145 -4.33 -8.76 -15.49
N GLU A 146 -4.28 -9.99 -16.00
CA GLU A 146 -5.22 -10.50 -16.98
C GLU A 146 -5.72 -11.89 -16.57
N PHE A 147 -7.03 -12.09 -16.58
CA PHE A 147 -7.65 -13.38 -16.32
C PHE A 147 -8.13 -14.02 -17.62
N ARG A 148 -7.58 -15.21 -17.94
CA ARG A 148 -8.07 -16.03 -19.05
C ARG A 148 -9.36 -16.72 -18.64
N VAL A 149 -10.42 -16.51 -19.41
CA VAL A 149 -11.75 -17.08 -19.17
C VAL A 149 -11.85 -18.44 -19.87
N PRO A 150 -12.08 -19.55 -19.14
CA PRO A 150 -12.26 -20.86 -19.75
C PRO A 150 -13.46 -20.89 -20.71
N GLN A 151 -13.34 -21.62 -21.83
CA GLN A 151 -14.43 -21.73 -22.81
C GLN A 151 -15.72 -22.32 -22.23
N SER A 152 -15.61 -23.19 -21.22
CA SER A 152 -16.74 -23.76 -20.48
C SER A 152 -17.62 -22.71 -19.78
N PHE A 153 -17.08 -21.50 -19.56
CA PHE A 153 -17.82 -20.38 -18.99
C PHE A 153 -19.00 -19.96 -19.88
N PHE A 154 -18.84 -20.06 -21.20
CA PHE A 154 -19.87 -19.64 -22.16
C PHE A 154 -20.84 -20.77 -22.56
N SER A 155 -20.48 -22.03 -22.35
CA SER A 155 -21.36 -23.17 -22.61
C SER A 155 -22.49 -23.30 -21.59
N SER A 156 -22.29 -22.80 -20.36
CA SER A 156 -23.32 -22.79 -19.31
C SER A 156 -24.52 -21.91 -19.67
N LEU A 157 -24.32 -20.84 -20.45
CA LEU A 157 -25.39 -19.93 -20.87
C LEU A 157 -26.39 -20.55 -21.87
N HIS A 158 -26.01 -21.61 -22.59
CA HIS A 158 -26.87 -22.22 -23.62
C HIS A 158 -27.71 -23.40 -23.12
N SER A 159 -27.45 -23.93 -21.91
CA SER A 159 -28.16 -25.11 -21.41
C SER A 159 -29.52 -24.81 -20.74
N SER A 160 -29.92 -23.53 -20.64
CA SER A 160 -31.14 -23.13 -19.92
C SER A 160 -32.44 -23.20 -20.75
N HIS A 161 -32.39 -23.47 -22.06
CA HIS A 161 -33.57 -23.40 -22.92
C HIS A 161 -34.12 -24.74 -23.46
N HIS A 162 -33.59 -25.89 -23.04
CA HIS A 162 -34.16 -27.19 -23.41
C HIS A 162 -34.45 -28.09 -22.20
N ARG A 163 -35.49 -27.77 -21.44
CA ARG A 163 -36.24 -28.79 -20.68
C ARG A 163 -37.73 -28.51 -20.70
N HIS A 164 -38.36 -28.90 -21.81
CA HIS A 164 -39.72 -29.40 -21.78
C HIS A 164 -39.78 -30.71 -22.58
N ARG A 165 -40.49 -31.68 -21.99
CA ARG A 165 -41.10 -32.91 -22.54
C ARG A 165 -40.40 -34.28 -22.37
N HIS A 166 -41.09 -35.06 -21.54
CA HIS A 166 -41.53 -36.47 -21.68
C HIS A 166 -40.81 -37.60 -20.94
N HIS A 167 -41.61 -38.25 -20.08
CA HIS A 167 -41.49 -39.60 -19.53
C HIS A 167 -41.47 -40.68 -20.64
N HIS A 168 -40.64 -41.71 -20.50
CA HIS A 168 -41.04 -43.10 -20.17
C HIS A 168 -39.85 -44.09 -20.16
N GLY A 169 -39.76 -44.89 -19.09
CA GLY A 169 -39.54 -46.34 -19.12
C GLY A 169 -38.16 -46.94 -19.43
N GLY A 170 -37.63 -47.72 -18.47
CA GLY A 170 -36.94 -48.99 -18.77
C GLY A 170 -35.45 -49.10 -18.43
N SER A 171 -35.15 -49.94 -17.43
CA SER A 171 -33.83 -50.33 -16.89
C SER A 171 -32.82 -50.93 -17.87
N ALA A 172 -31.52 -50.70 -17.62
CA ALA A 172 -30.54 -51.74 -17.26
C ALA A 172 -29.15 -51.13 -16.95
N ALA A 173 -28.39 -51.86 -16.13
CA ALA A 173 -27.27 -51.40 -15.31
C ALA A 173 -25.91 -51.21 -16.02
N ALA A 174 -25.09 -50.31 -15.46
CA ALA A 174 -23.65 -50.53 -15.29
C ALA A 174 -23.12 -49.63 -14.15
N ALA A 175 -22.47 -50.25 -13.18
CA ALA A 175 -21.91 -49.61 -11.99
C ALA A 175 -20.55 -48.98 -12.27
N ALA A 176 -20.31 -47.77 -11.74
CA ALA A 176 -19.01 -47.31 -11.26
C ALA A 176 -19.17 -46.15 -10.26
N PRO A 177 -18.30 -46.05 -9.25
CA PRO A 177 -18.49 -45.23 -8.07
C PRO A 177 -17.97 -43.81 -8.28
N GLY A 178 -18.60 -42.84 -7.62
CA GLY A 178 -18.16 -41.46 -7.63
C GLY A 178 -19.33 -40.51 -7.73
N SER A 179 -20.19 -40.51 -6.72
CA SER A 179 -21.08 -39.40 -6.43
C SER A 179 -20.22 -38.16 -6.20
N CYS A 180 -19.87 -37.44 -7.25
CA CYS A 180 -19.51 -36.05 -7.15
C CYS A 180 -20.80 -35.29 -6.80
N SER A 181 -21.04 -35.19 -5.49
CA SER A 181 -21.78 -34.07 -4.91
C SER A 181 -20.99 -32.78 -5.21
N GLY A 182 -20.99 -32.38 -6.48
CA GLY A 182 -20.40 -31.15 -6.94
C GLY A 182 -21.23 -29.99 -6.40
N LYS A 183 -20.98 -29.61 -5.14
CA LYS A 183 -21.22 -28.24 -4.69
C LYS A 183 -20.53 -27.37 -5.73
N GLY A 184 -21.30 -26.73 -6.61
CA GLY A 184 -20.77 -25.93 -7.71
C GLY A 184 -19.71 -24.97 -7.16
N SER A 185 -18.44 -25.26 -7.47
CA SER A 185 -17.33 -24.41 -7.09
C SER A 185 -17.57 -23.09 -7.77
N GLN A 186 -17.89 -22.08 -6.98
CA GLN A 186 -18.06 -20.71 -7.45
C GLN A 186 -16.74 -20.30 -8.10
N GLN A 187 -16.74 -20.16 -9.41
CA GLN A 187 -15.52 -19.88 -10.17
C GLN A 187 -14.96 -18.53 -9.71
N LYS A 188 -13.74 -18.53 -9.19
CA LYS A 188 -13.04 -17.37 -8.65
C LYS A 188 -11.77 -17.17 -9.47
N PHE A 189 -11.55 -15.95 -9.95
CA PHE A 189 -10.28 -15.54 -10.55
C PHE A 189 -9.47 -14.80 -9.50
N GLU A 190 -8.20 -15.13 -9.34
CA GLU A 190 -7.30 -14.50 -8.38
C GLU A 190 -5.99 -14.11 -9.06
N SER A 191 -5.51 -12.90 -8.79
CA SER A 191 -4.20 -12.46 -9.22
C SER A 191 -3.09 -13.09 -8.36
N THR A 192 -1.86 -13.01 -8.84
CA THR A 192 -0.68 -13.11 -7.97
C THR A 192 -0.71 -12.01 -6.91
N TYR A 193 0.08 -12.21 -5.84
CA TYR A 193 0.19 -11.19 -4.81
C TYR A 193 1.11 -10.04 -5.25
N PHE A 194 0.90 -8.87 -4.68
CA PHE A 194 1.72 -7.69 -4.90
C PHE A 194 1.83 -6.85 -3.61
N THR A 195 2.91 -6.10 -3.46
CA THR A 195 3.22 -5.39 -2.20
C THR A 195 2.88 -3.90 -2.27
N PHE A 196 2.14 -3.39 -1.28
CA PHE A 196 1.82 -1.97 -1.12
C PHE A 196 1.57 -1.61 0.35
N GLY A 197 2.17 -0.51 0.82
CA GLY A 197 1.97 -0.03 2.20
C GLY A 197 2.64 -0.89 3.28
N GLY A 198 3.51 -1.82 2.89
CA GLY A 198 4.09 -2.83 3.78
C GLY A 198 3.21 -4.06 3.97
N PHE A 199 2.15 -4.21 3.18
CA PHE A 199 1.32 -5.41 3.13
C PHE A 199 1.38 -6.05 1.75
N ASP A 200 1.07 -7.34 1.70
CA ASP A 200 0.84 -8.06 0.46
C ASP A 200 -0.66 -8.12 0.19
N TRP A 201 -1.02 -7.99 -1.08
CA TRP A 201 -2.40 -7.89 -1.55
C TRP A 201 -2.61 -8.80 -2.75
N ASN A 202 -3.82 -9.27 -2.98
CA ASN A 202 -4.24 -9.79 -4.28
C ASN A 202 -5.62 -9.25 -4.66
N VAL A 203 -5.95 -9.35 -5.95
CA VAL A 203 -7.29 -9.04 -6.45
C VAL A 203 -8.01 -10.34 -6.79
N SER A 204 -9.24 -10.46 -6.30
CA SER A 204 -10.17 -11.55 -6.64
C SER A 204 -11.35 -11.03 -7.43
N VAL A 205 -11.74 -11.72 -8.50
CA VAL A 205 -12.95 -11.45 -9.27
C VAL A 205 -13.86 -12.67 -9.25
N LEU A 206 -15.09 -12.49 -8.77
CA LEU A 206 -16.14 -13.50 -8.72
C LEU A 206 -17.20 -13.12 -9.76
N PRO A 207 -17.26 -13.80 -10.92
CA PRO A 207 -18.16 -13.48 -12.03
C PRO A 207 -19.65 -13.49 -11.68
N HIS A 208 -20.02 -14.30 -10.69
CA HIS A 208 -21.41 -14.50 -10.24
C HIS A 208 -21.68 -13.90 -8.86
N GLY A 209 -20.73 -13.12 -8.32
CA GLY A 209 -20.87 -12.43 -7.04
C GLY A 209 -20.89 -13.41 -5.88
N THR A 210 -21.13 -12.94 -4.66
CA THR A 210 -21.28 -13.81 -3.47
C THR A 210 -22.75 -14.05 -3.16
N LYS A 211 -23.08 -15.26 -2.67
CA LYS A 211 -24.45 -15.62 -2.29
C LYS A 211 -24.97 -14.79 -1.10
N GLU A 212 -24.08 -14.23 -0.29
CA GLU A 212 -24.40 -13.53 0.96
C GLU A 212 -25.04 -12.15 0.74
N LEU A 213 -24.74 -11.46 -0.36
CA LEU A 213 -25.34 -10.17 -0.71
C LEU A 213 -26.75 -10.29 -1.35
N GLY A 214 -27.29 -11.52 -1.43
CA GLY A 214 -28.52 -11.85 -2.17
C GLY A 214 -29.70 -12.34 -1.32
N SER A 215 -29.68 -12.20 0.01
CA SER A 215 -30.78 -12.67 0.90
C SER A 215 -32.04 -11.78 0.91
N GLY A 216 -32.26 -10.99 -0.15
CA GLY A 216 -33.54 -10.34 -0.43
C GLY A 216 -34.21 -11.04 -1.62
N GLY A 217 -35.11 -11.98 -1.34
CA GLY A 217 -35.78 -12.84 -2.33
C GLY A 217 -36.63 -12.10 -3.36
N GLY A 218 -35.99 -11.56 -4.39
CA GLY A 218 -36.63 -11.08 -5.61
C GLY A 218 -36.02 -11.77 -6.83
N ALA A 219 -36.87 -12.19 -7.77
CA ALA A 219 -36.53 -12.89 -9.01
C ALA A 219 -35.72 -12.06 -10.04
N GLY A 220 -34.78 -11.24 -9.56
CA GLY A 220 -33.89 -10.37 -10.34
C GLY A 220 -32.45 -10.33 -9.81
N ALA A 221 -32.03 -11.32 -9.02
CA ALA A 221 -30.64 -11.53 -8.63
C ALA A 221 -29.81 -12.00 -9.85
N GLU A 222 -29.76 -11.17 -10.89
CA GLU A 222 -28.86 -11.37 -12.01
C GLU A 222 -27.42 -11.42 -11.51
N SER A 223 -26.64 -12.37 -12.03
CA SER A 223 -25.22 -12.61 -11.83
C SER A 223 -24.38 -11.32 -11.74
N ARG A 224 -24.31 -10.70 -10.55
CA ARG A 224 -23.51 -9.49 -10.30
C ARG A 224 -22.07 -9.89 -10.09
N ILE A 225 -21.14 -9.15 -10.63
CA ILE A 225 -19.71 -9.39 -10.37
C ILE A 225 -19.40 -8.88 -8.96
N SER A 226 -18.51 -9.57 -8.25
CA SER A 226 -17.85 -9.03 -7.06
C SER A 226 -16.35 -8.99 -7.29
N VAL A 227 -15.73 -7.86 -6.97
CA VAL A 227 -14.28 -7.67 -6.96
C VAL A 227 -13.84 -7.42 -5.53
N TYR A 228 -12.83 -8.14 -5.07
CA TYR A 228 -12.25 -7.95 -3.75
C TYR A 228 -10.76 -7.66 -3.88
N LEU A 229 -10.31 -6.67 -3.12
CA LEU A 229 -8.90 -6.47 -2.82
C LEU A 229 -8.64 -7.12 -1.46
N ASN A 230 -7.94 -8.25 -1.45
CA ASN A 230 -7.68 -8.99 -0.21
C ASN A 230 -6.28 -8.69 0.27
N ARG A 231 -6.16 -8.40 1.56
CA ARG A 231 -4.88 -8.27 2.25
C ARG A 231 -4.42 -9.65 2.70
N LEU A 232 -3.13 -9.93 2.53
CA LEU A 232 -2.54 -11.25 2.76
C LEU A 232 -1.56 -11.27 3.95
N THR A 233 -1.22 -10.10 4.50
CA THR A 233 -0.30 -9.95 5.64
C THR A 233 -0.74 -8.83 6.60
N GLY A 234 -0.18 -8.81 7.82
CA GLY A 234 -0.40 -7.73 8.78
C GLY A 234 -1.76 -7.74 9.50
N PHE A 235 -2.37 -8.92 9.63
CA PHE A 235 -3.69 -9.17 10.22
C PHE A 235 -3.90 -8.70 11.66
N ASP A 236 -2.81 -8.42 12.38
CA ASP A 236 -2.82 -7.91 13.76
C ASP A 236 -3.61 -6.60 13.92
N HIS A 237 -3.84 -5.88 12.81
CA HIS A 237 -4.59 -4.63 12.80
C HIS A 237 -5.51 -4.53 11.59
N GLN A 238 -6.59 -3.76 11.72
CA GLN A 238 -7.36 -3.33 10.55
C GLN A 238 -6.52 -2.40 9.67
N CYS A 239 -6.82 -2.37 8.37
CA CYS A 239 -6.15 -1.50 7.42
C CYS A 239 -7.17 -0.72 6.59
N ARG A 240 -7.15 0.61 6.69
CA ARG A 240 -7.88 1.47 5.75
C ARG A 240 -7.12 1.47 4.43
N VAL A 241 -7.84 1.18 3.35
CA VAL A 241 -7.28 1.11 2.00
C VAL A 241 -8.12 1.98 1.06
N ARG A 242 -7.45 2.72 0.18
CA ARG A 242 -8.11 3.42 -0.93
C ARG A 242 -7.48 3.00 -2.24
N TYR A 243 -8.33 2.69 -3.21
CA TYR A 243 -7.90 2.22 -4.52
C TYR A 243 -8.93 2.56 -5.60
N ASN A 244 -8.52 2.47 -6.86
CA ASN A 244 -9.43 2.45 -8.00
C ASN A 244 -9.18 1.17 -8.79
N VAL A 245 -10.23 0.43 -9.13
CA VAL A 245 -10.15 -0.74 -9.99
C VAL A 245 -10.92 -0.52 -11.28
N VAL A 246 -10.29 -0.90 -12.38
CA VAL A 246 -10.86 -0.88 -13.72
C VAL A 246 -10.86 -2.30 -14.26
N LEU A 247 -12.01 -2.75 -14.75
CA LEU A 247 -12.17 -4.04 -15.42
C LEU A 247 -12.42 -3.84 -16.91
N GLY A 248 -11.93 -4.79 -17.73
CA GLY A 248 -12.12 -4.79 -19.17
C GLY A 248 -11.25 -3.75 -19.89
N GLU A 249 -11.53 -3.52 -21.16
CA GLU A 249 -10.76 -2.62 -22.02
C GLU A 249 -11.65 -1.97 -23.08
N GLY A 250 -11.25 -0.77 -23.54
CA GLY A 250 -11.95 -0.02 -24.58
C GLY A 250 -13.39 0.29 -24.19
N GLU A 251 -14.33 0.02 -25.09
CA GLU A 251 -15.77 0.23 -24.86
C GLU A 251 -16.37 -0.74 -23.82
N ARG A 252 -15.65 -1.80 -23.44
CA ARG A 252 -16.08 -2.79 -22.42
C ARG A 252 -15.45 -2.51 -21.06
N ARG A 253 -14.94 -1.29 -20.86
CA ARG A 253 -14.28 -0.86 -19.63
C ARG A 253 -15.32 -0.46 -18.58
N LEU A 254 -15.07 -0.86 -17.33
CA LEU A 254 -15.82 -0.41 -16.18
C LEU A 254 -14.86 0.10 -15.10
N ASP A 255 -15.13 1.28 -14.55
CA ASP A 255 -14.30 1.97 -13.57
C ASP A 255 -15.04 2.05 -12.24
N SER A 256 -14.41 1.68 -11.13
CA SER A 256 -15.04 1.75 -9.81
C SER A 256 -15.12 3.18 -9.26
N GLY A 257 -14.35 4.11 -9.80
CA GLY A 257 -13.97 5.31 -9.07
C GLY A 257 -13.12 4.96 -7.84
N ILE A 258 -12.93 5.92 -6.94
CA ILE A 258 -12.17 5.67 -5.72
C ILE A 258 -13.04 4.88 -4.73
N VAL A 259 -12.62 3.65 -4.45
CA VAL A 259 -13.12 2.82 -3.36
C VAL A 259 -12.34 3.17 -2.08
N ASP A 260 -13.05 3.38 -0.98
CA ASP A 260 -12.51 3.56 0.37
C ASP A 260 -13.07 2.41 1.22
N ASP A 261 -12.19 1.52 1.65
CA ASP A 261 -12.54 0.24 2.28
C ASP A 261 -11.70 0.03 3.54
N ILE A 262 -12.17 -0.87 4.41
CA ILE A 262 -11.46 -1.29 5.61
C ILE A 262 -11.23 -2.79 5.49
N SER A 263 -9.97 -3.18 5.33
CA SER A 263 -9.54 -4.56 5.45
C SER A 263 -9.52 -4.94 6.94
N ASP A 264 -10.34 -5.92 7.30
CA ASP A 264 -10.45 -6.45 8.66
C ASP A 264 -9.23 -7.31 9.06
N SER A 265 -9.30 -7.91 10.26
CA SER A 265 -8.25 -8.80 10.77
C SER A 265 -8.12 -10.11 9.98
N ASP A 266 -9.11 -10.48 9.16
CA ASP A 266 -9.02 -11.62 8.24
C ASP A 266 -8.50 -11.22 6.84
N GLY A 267 -8.16 -9.93 6.67
CA GLY A 267 -7.69 -9.39 5.40
C GLY A 267 -8.80 -9.08 4.40
N LYS A 268 -10.07 -9.17 4.80
CA LYS A 268 -11.23 -8.99 3.92
C LYS A 268 -11.74 -7.56 4.01
N GLY A 269 -12.14 -7.01 2.86
CA GLY A 269 -12.87 -5.75 2.76
C GLY A 269 -14.28 -5.98 2.23
N TYR A 270 -15.05 -4.90 2.12
CA TYR A 270 -16.38 -4.95 1.50
C TYR A 270 -16.30 -5.27 0.00
N GLY A 271 -15.26 -4.78 -0.68
CA GLY A 271 -15.09 -4.96 -2.11
C GLY A 271 -16.01 -4.08 -2.97
N TRP A 272 -16.00 -4.32 -4.28
CA TRP A 272 -16.76 -3.57 -5.28
C TRP A 272 -17.69 -4.49 -6.08
N HIS A 273 -18.95 -4.09 -6.21
CA HIS A 273 -20.03 -4.93 -6.75
C HIS A 273 -20.79 -4.25 -7.92
N PRO A 274 -20.18 -4.16 -9.11
CA PRO A 274 -20.84 -3.54 -10.24
C PRO A 274 -22.05 -4.35 -10.73
N ARG A 275 -23.08 -3.65 -11.21
CA ARG A 275 -24.28 -4.24 -11.80
C ARG A 275 -24.09 -4.49 -13.30
N VAL A 276 -23.06 -5.25 -13.66
CA VAL A 276 -22.72 -5.62 -15.04
C VAL A 276 -22.51 -7.12 -15.11
N ARG A 277 -22.85 -7.76 -16.23
CA ARG A 277 -22.59 -9.19 -16.43
C ARG A 277 -21.12 -9.40 -16.75
N PHE A 278 -20.51 -10.43 -16.16
CA PHE A 278 -19.10 -10.72 -16.41
C PHE A 278 -18.76 -10.89 -17.90
N SER A 279 -19.66 -11.51 -18.68
CA SER A 279 -19.54 -11.68 -20.13
C SER A 279 -19.32 -10.40 -20.90
N ASP A 280 -19.83 -9.27 -20.40
CA ASP A 280 -19.78 -8.00 -21.11
C ASP A 280 -18.36 -7.40 -21.05
N LEU A 281 -17.60 -7.75 -20.01
CA LEU A 281 -16.22 -7.35 -19.79
C LEU A 281 -15.20 -8.26 -20.48
N VAL A 282 -15.60 -9.46 -20.90
CA VAL A 282 -14.68 -10.40 -21.56
C VAL A 282 -14.43 -9.97 -22.99
N TYR A 283 -13.16 -9.79 -23.35
CA TYR A 283 -12.73 -9.52 -24.71
C TYR A 283 -11.67 -10.53 -25.13
N LYS A 284 -11.88 -11.20 -26.28
CA LYS A 284 -10.98 -12.26 -26.79
C LYS A 284 -10.63 -13.34 -25.75
N GLY A 285 -11.58 -13.69 -24.89
CA GLY A 285 -11.41 -14.70 -23.85
C GLY A 285 -10.63 -14.23 -22.62
N VAL A 286 -10.41 -12.93 -22.45
CA VAL A 286 -9.66 -12.36 -21.33
C VAL A 286 -10.46 -11.23 -20.67
N VAL A 287 -10.32 -11.09 -19.35
CA VAL A 287 -10.70 -9.90 -18.60
C VAL A 287 -9.45 -9.25 -18.05
N ARG A 288 -9.21 -8.00 -18.44
CA ARG A 288 -8.11 -7.19 -17.92
C ARG A 288 -8.52 -6.52 -16.63
N VAL A 289 -7.60 -6.41 -15.69
CA VAL A 289 -7.77 -5.71 -14.42
C VAL A 289 -6.64 -4.71 -14.28
N HIS A 290 -7.00 -3.44 -14.12
CA HIS A 290 -6.08 -2.35 -13.80
C HIS A 290 -6.46 -1.79 -12.43
N LEU A 291 -5.54 -1.87 -11.47
CA LEU A 291 -5.72 -1.42 -10.11
C LEU A 291 -4.75 -0.27 -9.82
N GLU A 292 -5.26 0.86 -9.35
CA GLU A 292 -4.46 1.97 -8.82
C GLU A 292 -4.58 2.01 -7.30
N MET A 293 -3.45 1.85 -6.61
CA MET A 293 -3.38 1.88 -5.15
C MET A 293 -3.07 3.30 -4.68
N LEU A 294 -3.91 3.85 -3.79
CA LEU A 294 -3.82 5.24 -3.34
C LEU A 294 -3.39 5.36 -1.88
N LEU A 295 -3.86 4.44 -1.02
CA LEU A 295 -3.59 4.48 0.42
C LEU A 295 -3.69 3.08 1.02
N ALA A 296 -2.81 2.76 1.95
CA ALA A 296 -2.91 1.58 2.82
C ALA A 296 -2.30 1.92 4.19
N ASN A 297 -3.16 2.20 5.17
CA ASN A 297 -2.74 2.59 6.52
C ASN A 297 -3.33 1.62 7.55
N THR A 298 -2.49 1.20 8.49
CA THR A 298 -2.95 0.55 9.71
C THR A 298 -3.87 1.48 10.49
N LEU A 299 -4.97 0.94 11.02
CA LEU A 299 -5.84 1.61 11.97
C LEU A 299 -5.52 1.12 13.39
N SER A 300 -5.31 2.07 14.30
CA SER A 300 -5.25 1.83 15.72
C SER A 300 -6.31 2.69 16.38
N GLU A 301 -7.27 2.07 17.05
CA GLU A 301 -8.32 2.76 17.81
C GLU A 301 -7.91 2.88 19.28
N LEU A 302 -8.20 4.03 19.87
CA LEU A 302 -7.83 4.32 21.25
C LEU A 302 -8.94 5.10 21.93
N CYS A 303 -9.47 4.57 23.02
CA CYS A 303 -10.41 5.26 23.87
C CYS A 303 -9.64 6.17 24.84
N LEU A 304 -9.79 7.48 24.68
CA LEU A 304 -9.24 8.46 25.62
C LEU A 304 -10.33 8.89 26.60
N GLY A 305 -10.05 8.77 27.90
CA GLY A 305 -10.95 9.27 28.92
C GLY A 305 -10.87 10.80 29.01
N THR A 306 -11.97 11.50 28.73
CA THR A 306 -12.08 12.93 29.06
C THR A 306 -12.54 13.06 30.51
N THR A 307 -11.67 13.52 31.40
CA THR A 307 -12.12 13.96 32.73
C THR A 307 -12.83 15.29 32.57
N ALA A 308 -14.15 15.26 32.34
CA ALA A 308 -14.97 16.44 32.55
C ALA A 308 -14.87 16.83 34.04
N GLY A 309 -14.76 18.13 34.33
CA GLY A 309 -14.54 18.65 35.68
C GLY A 309 -15.57 18.18 36.72
N PRO A 310 -15.32 18.43 38.01
CA PRO A 310 -16.18 17.97 39.09
C PRO A 310 -17.55 18.67 39.01
N GLY A 311 -18.53 18.02 38.39
CA GLY A 311 -19.88 18.58 38.25
C GLY A 311 -20.89 17.79 37.40
N ALA A 312 -20.47 16.81 36.58
CA ALA A 312 -21.39 16.00 35.81
C ALA A 312 -21.60 14.62 36.46
N SER A 313 -22.76 14.42 37.09
CA SER A 313 -23.22 13.10 37.52
C SER A 313 -23.39 12.17 36.30
N PRO A 314 -22.97 10.90 36.37
CA PRO A 314 -23.13 9.97 35.25
C PRO A 314 -24.60 9.52 35.16
N VAL A 315 -25.30 9.95 34.11
CA VAL A 315 -26.55 9.29 33.69
C VAL A 315 -26.13 8.03 32.93
N GLY A 316 -26.49 6.88 33.48
CA GLY A 316 -26.13 5.58 32.96
C GLY A 316 -26.71 5.33 31.57
N VAL A 317 -25.84 4.94 30.64
CA VAL A 317 -26.21 4.10 29.50
C VAL A 317 -25.40 2.83 29.63
N ALA A 318 -26.02 1.82 30.24
CA ALA A 318 -25.50 0.46 30.27
C ALA A 318 -25.66 -0.17 28.89
N GLY A 319 -24.57 -0.71 28.33
CA GLY A 319 -24.58 -1.40 27.05
C GLY A 319 -23.22 -1.99 26.65
N VAL A 320 -22.82 -3.08 27.31
CA VAL A 320 -22.21 -4.31 26.73
C VAL A 320 -21.03 -4.09 25.74
N MET A 321 -19.74 -4.31 26.05
CA MET A 321 -18.98 -5.59 26.20
C MET A 321 -17.43 -5.30 26.32
N PRO A 322 -16.48 -6.26 26.53
CA PRO A 322 -15.82 -6.44 27.82
C PRO A 322 -14.28 -6.22 27.88
N SER A 323 -13.84 -5.92 29.12
CA SER A 323 -12.61 -6.32 29.83
C SER A 323 -11.24 -6.37 29.13
N VAL A 324 -10.37 -5.41 29.49
CA VAL A 324 -8.97 -5.71 29.86
C VAL A 324 -8.54 -4.79 31.03
N GLY A 325 -8.25 -5.40 32.19
CA GLY A 325 -7.41 -4.85 33.27
C GLY A 325 -7.76 -3.48 33.87
N ALA A 326 -8.75 -3.41 34.76
CA ALA A 326 -8.98 -2.24 35.59
C ALA A 326 -7.95 -2.17 36.75
N ALA A 327 -7.05 -1.18 36.69
CA ALA A 327 -6.36 -0.67 37.87
C ALA A 327 -7.03 0.65 38.28
N ALA A 328 -7.38 0.76 39.56
CA ALA A 328 -8.13 1.86 40.15
C ALA A 328 -7.47 3.24 39.89
N ALA A 329 -8.24 4.17 39.32
CA ALA A 329 -7.81 5.54 39.05
C ALA A 329 -8.00 6.42 40.30
N ALA A 330 -6.88 6.92 40.83
CA ALA A 330 -6.87 8.10 41.68
C ALA A 330 -7.20 9.34 40.82
N ALA A 331 -8.00 10.25 41.39
CA ALA A 331 -8.46 11.47 40.75
C ALA A 331 -7.29 12.37 40.31
N GLY A 332 -7.32 12.87 39.07
CA GLY A 332 -6.52 14.05 38.67
C GLY A 332 -5.88 14.08 37.29
N SER A 333 -5.94 13.03 36.46
CA SER A 333 -5.54 13.14 35.04
C SER A 333 -6.16 12.03 34.19
N ALA A 334 -6.53 12.33 32.95
CA ALA A 334 -6.92 11.33 31.96
C ALA A 334 -5.83 10.25 31.87
N ALA A 335 -6.19 8.99 32.15
CA ALA A 335 -5.22 7.90 32.13
C ALA A 335 -4.58 7.80 30.74
N PRO A 336 -3.24 7.65 30.64
CA PRO A 336 -2.59 7.40 29.36
C PRO A 336 -3.15 6.14 28.72
N ALA A 337 -3.59 6.26 27.47
CA ALA A 337 -3.97 5.11 26.70
C ALA A 337 -2.76 4.62 25.89
N GLN A 338 -2.53 3.31 25.91
CA GLN A 338 -1.41 2.67 25.24
C GLN A 338 -1.84 2.18 23.85
N CYS A 339 -1.00 2.41 22.85
CA CYS A 339 -1.19 1.86 21.52
C CYS A 339 0.15 1.38 20.96
N TYR A 340 0.07 0.57 19.91
CA TYR A 340 1.24 0.07 19.20
C TYR A 340 1.17 0.50 17.75
N ASP A 341 2.32 0.81 17.16
CA ASP A 341 2.41 0.98 15.71
C ASP A 341 2.57 -0.36 15.00
N ARG A 342 2.66 -0.32 13.67
CA ARG A 342 2.84 -1.49 12.81
C ARG A 342 4.04 -2.34 13.20
N ASP A 343 5.10 -1.73 13.72
CA ASP A 343 6.34 -2.41 14.07
C ASP A 343 6.33 -2.87 15.55
N LYS A 344 5.13 -2.90 16.16
CA LYS A 344 4.85 -3.28 17.54
C LYS A 344 5.56 -2.39 18.56
N GLN A 345 5.92 -1.17 18.17
CA GLN A 345 6.58 -0.25 19.09
C GLN A 345 5.52 0.44 19.94
N ALA A 346 5.80 0.57 21.23
CA ALA A 346 4.85 1.09 22.19
C ALA A 346 4.78 2.61 22.14
N TRP A 347 3.55 3.12 22.03
CA TRP A 347 3.19 4.52 22.10
C TRP A 347 2.23 4.74 23.27
N THR A 348 2.20 5.97 23.76
CA THR A 348 1.25 6.42 24.77
C THR A 348 0.65 7.73 24.34
N LEU A 349 -0.68 7.80 24.36
CA LEU A 349 -1.44 8.99 24.06
C LEU A 349 -2.15 9.47 25.32
N ARG A 350 -2.10 10.78 25.57
CA ARG A 350 -2.86 11.44 26.63
C ARG A 350 -3.64 12.61 26.04
N SER A 351 -4.91 12.73 26.38
CA SER A 351 -5.70 13.92 26.11
C SER A 351 -5.48 14.96 27.20
N ASP A 352 -5.10 16.16 26.80
CA ASP A 352 -5.18 17.36 27.63
C ASP A 352 -6.39 18.18 27.17
N CYS A 353 -7.37 18.30 28.06
CA CYS A 353 -8.64 19.00 27.82
C CYS A 353 -8.74 20.28 28.65
N HIS A 354 -7.63 20.80 29.21
CA HIS A 354 -7.65 22.00 30.05
C HIS A 354 -7.69 23.32 29.25
N SER A 355 -7.50 23.26 27.92
CA SER A 355 -7.65 24.41 27.02
C SER A 355 -9.00 24.41 26.29
N ASP A 356 -9.27 25.51 25.60
CA ASP A 356 -10.33 25.67 24.60
C ASP A 356 -10.25 24.65 23.43
N THR A 357 -9.08 24.04 23.26
CA THR A 357 -8.76 23.04 22.26
C THR A 357 -8.41 21.72 22.92
N VAL A 358 -8.79 20.60 22.27
CA VAL A 358 -8.32 19.26 22.67
C VAL A 358 -6.88 19.12 22.20
N ARG A 359 -5.96 18.91 23.15
CA ARG A 359 -4.55 18.63 22.86
C ARG A 359 -4.26 17.15 23.07
N LEU A 360 -3.48 16.56 22.18
CA LEU A 360 -3.04 15.16 22.29
C LEU A 360 -1.53 15.13 22.51
N HIS A 361 -1.10 14.56 23.63
CA HIS A 361 0.30 14.30 23.93
C HIS A 361 0.63 12.86 23.56
N MET A 362 1.42 12.68 22.51
CA MET A 362 1.88 11.38 22.03
C MET A 362 3.34 11.16 22.43
N VAL A 363 3.62 10.03 23.09
CA VAL A 363 4.95 9.68 23.62
C VAL A 363 5.35 8.31 23.10
N TYR A 364 6.52 8.24 22.47
CA TYR A 364 7.16 6.98 22.11
C TYR A 364 7.85 6.38 23.33
N LYS A 365 7.60 5.10 23.63
CA LYS A 365 8.04 4.47 24.89
C LYS A 365 9.38 3.75 24.81
N ASP A 366 9.86 3.42 23.61
CA ASP A 366 11.04 2.57 23.44
C ASP A 366 12.27 3.38 23.00
N ILE A 367 12.98 3.97 23.97
CA ILE A 367 14.17 4.77 23.68
C ILE A 367 15.28 3.99 22.95
N HIS A 368 15.32 2.66 23.06
CA HIS A 368 16.35 1.84 22.42
C HIS A 368 16.19 1.79 20.89
N ASN A 369 14.98 2.01 20.41
CA ASN A 369 14.65 2.06 18.99
C ASN A 369 14.77 3.49 18.41
N VAL A 370 15.01 4.50 19.24
CA VAL A 370 15.36 5.85 18.78
C VAL A 370 16.84 5.86 18.39
N PRO A 371 17.20 6.18 17.13
CA PRO A 371 18.61 6.23 16.75
C PRO A 371 19.35 7.27 17.60
N ARG A 372 20.52 6.91 18.13
CA ARG A 372 21.29 7.75 19.09
C ARG A 372 21.54 9.18 18.62
N ASN A 373 21.61 9.41 17.31
CA ASN A 373 21.84 10.72 16.71
C ASN A 373 20.60 11.63 16.71
N HIS A 374 19.43 11.12 17.10
CA HIS A 374 18.15 11.84 17.19
C HIS A 374 17.70 12.09 18.64
N LEU A 375 18.44 11.59 19.63
CA LEU A 375 18.28 11.99 21.02
C LEU A 375 19.06 13.30 21.20
N ARG A 376 18.34 14.42 21.29
CA ARG A 376 18.93 15.70 21.68
C ARG A 376 18.87 15.88 23.18
#